data_AF-A0A944DNH6-F1
#
_entry.id   AF-A0A944DNH6-F1
#
_cell.length_a   1.000
_cell.length_b   1.000
_cell.length_c   1.000
_cell.angle_alpha   90.00
_cell.angle_beta   90.00
_cell.angle_gamma   90.00
#
_symmetry.space_group_name_H-M   'P 1'
#
loop_
_entity.id
_entity.type
_entity.pdbx_description
1 polymer ?
#
loop_
_entity_poly.entity_id
_entity_poly.type
_entity_poly.pdbx_seq_one_letter_code
_entity_poly.pdbx_strand_id
1 'polypeptide(L)'
;MNIELPPTFVYPNEYGTSRGRGGAPAPFPMAMIGQMIKERNVAYERGHWPQMLQRHLQEMRNNRPIRYGLDGFIIGDLKVAYGADLLMLRNPKLNTADAWRLGIKEGAKIKSTEQMAIEQELSGGVFTPFKAFGHWLLGKGEAVSVRLDRTGISPAPNKMPDLMAIINTAGVGRTTINLNVPYSTAQDSNIARIYLGNITLQIKGEVIRYTSGSLRFDGTVRAYSDRYDANASSHRAAFDEKATTALREVGRVARAQDYEIRITGELPISFSR
;
A
#
# COMPACT_ATOMS: atom_id res chain seq x y z
N MET A 1 -35.66 12.33 3.30
CA MET A 1 -34.23 12.52 2.99
C MET A 1 -33.61 11.13 3.02
N ASN A 2 -33.34 10.53 1.86
CA ASN A 2 -32.74 9.19 1.80
C ASN A 2 -31.24 9.31 2.04
N ILE A 3 -30.77 8.73 3.13
CA ILE A 3 -29.33 8.60 3.39
C ILE A 3 -28.86 7.40 2.58
N GLU A 4 -28.24 7.66 1.44
CA GLU A 4 -27.58 6.63 0.65
C GLU A 4 -26.22 6.35 1.28
N LEU A 5 -26.12 5.22 1.99
CA LEU A 5 -24.86 4.80 2.60
C LEU A 5 -23.89 4.31 1.52
N PRO A 6 -22.58 4.55 1.67
CA PRO A 6 -21.60 3.98 0.77
C PRO A 6 -21.71 2.44 0.74
N PRO A 7 -21.53 1.81 -0.43
CA PRO A 7 -21.73 0.37 -0.57
C PRO A 7 -20.77 -0.40 0.34
N THR A 8 -21.32 -1.17 1.27
CA THR A 8 -20.55 -2.08 2.13
C THR A 8 -20.45 -3.44 1.45
N PHE A 9 -19.23 -3.85 1.11
CA PHE A 9 -18.99 -5.15 0.48
C PHE A 9 -18.61 -6.19 1.52
N VAL A 10 -19.50 -7.16 1.73
CA VAL A 10 -19.26 -8.30 2.61
C VAL A 10 -19.01 -9.54 1.77
N TYR A 11 -17.85 -10.16 1.95
CA TYR A 11 -17.52 -11.43 1.31
C TYR A 11 -17.82 -12.59 2.28
N PRO A 12 -18.54 -13.65 1.86
CA PRO A 12 -18.69 -14.87 2.65
C PRO A 12 -17.34 -15.51 2.97
N ASN A 13 -17.15 -16.15 4.13
CA ASN A 13 -15.88 -16.82 4.53
C ASN A 13 -15.29 -17.73 3.43
N GLU A 14 -16.17 -18.40 2.69
CA GLU A 14 -15.84 -19.29 1.58
C GLU A 14 -15.67 -18.60 0.20
N TYR A 15 -15.74 -17.27 0.12
CA TYR A 15 -15.58 -16.51 -1.12
C TYR A 15 -14.14 -16.54 -1.61
N GLY A 16 -13.94 -16.92 -2.88
CA GLY A 16 -12.59 -17.10 -3.40
C GLY A 16 -11.84 -18.25 -2.72
N THR A 17 -12.58 -19.24 -2.20
CA THR A 17 -12.07 -20.55 -1.76
C THR A 17 -12.70 -21.69 -2.59
N SER A 18 -12.04 -22.85 -2.60
CA SER A 18 -12.49 -24.03 -3.34
C SER A 18 -13.77 -24.60 -2.69
N ARG A 19 -14.93 -24.63 -3.39
CA ARG A 19 -16.20 -25.23 -2.89
C ARG A 19 -16.63 -26.52 -3.60
N GLY A 20 -16.93 -27.57 -2.84
CA GLY A 20 -17.75 -28.68 -3.33
C GLY A 20 -19.20 -28.39 -2.96
N ARG A 21 -20.09 -28.18 -3.93
CA ARG A 21 -21.54 -28.13 -3.69
C ARG A 21 -22.23 -29.21 -4.51
N GLY A 22 -23.10 -29.96 -3.84
CA GLY A 22 -23.62 -31.27 -4.26
C GLY A 22 -24.19 -31.35 -5.68
N GLY A 23 -24.07 -32.54 -6.26
CA GLY A 23 -24.79 -32.97 -7.47
C GLY A 23 -23.91 -33.30 -8.68
N ALA A 24 -22.60 -32.99 -8.66
CA ALA A 24 -21.70 -33.42 -9.73
C ALA A 24 -21.27 -34.90 -9.50
N PRO A 25 -21.42 -35.81 -10.48
CA PRO A 25 -21.06 -37.23 -10.33
C PRO A 25 -19.57 -37.52 -10.12
N ALA A 26 -18.73 -36.49 -10.06
CA ALA A 26 -17.30 -36.58 -9.78
C ALA A 26 -16.83 -35.22 -9.21
N PRO A 27 -15.80 -35.17 -8.34
CA PRO A 27 -15.14 -33.90 -8.07
C PRO A 27 -14.57 -33.36 -9.38
N PHE A 28 -14.93 -32.13 -9.75
CA PHE A 28 -14.29 -31.39 -10.84
C PHE A 28 -13.38 -30.29 -10.27
N PRO A 29 -12.18 -30.63 -9.74
CA PRO A 29 -11.26 -29.67 -9.13
C PRO A 29 -11.02 -28.43 -10.00
N MET A 30 -10.94 -28.61 -11.32
CA MET A 30 -10.68 -27.50 -12.25
C MET A 30 -11.82 -26.49 -12.35
N ALA A 31 -13.08 -26.94 -12.28
CA ALA A 31 -14.23 -26.03 -12.31
C ALA A 31 -14.33 -25.22 -10.99
N MET A 32 -14.04 -25.88 -9.87
CA MET A 32 -13.99 -25.29 -8.53
C MET A 32 -12.87 -24.23 -8.44
N ILE A 33 -11.67 -24.55 -8.94
CA ILE A 33 -10.55 -23.62 -9.05
C ILE A 33 -10.90 -22.44 -9.97
N GLY A 34 -11.54 -22.70 -11.11
CA GLY A 34 -11.96 -21.66 -12.05
C GLY A 34 -12.96 -20.67 -11.43
N GLN A 35 -13.93 -21.17 -10.66
CA GLN A 35 -14.87 -20.31 -9.94
C GLN A 35 -14.18 -19.49 -8.85
N MET A 36 -13.26 -20.11 -8.11
CA MET A 36 -12.45 -19.45 -7.08
C MET A 36 -11.67 -18.25 -7.64
N ILE A 37 -10.99 -18.44 -8.77
CA ILE A 37 -10.23 -17.38 -9.45
C ILE A 37 -11.16 -16.25 -9.90
N LYS A 38 -12.33 -16.57 -10.46
CA LYS A 38 -13.32 -15.56 -10.88
C LYS A 38 -13.78 -14.70 -9.71
N GLU A 39 -14.13 -15.32 -8.59
CA GLU A 39 -14.56 -14.62 -7.38
C GLU A 39 -13.47 -13.68 -6.84
N ARG A 40 -12.24 -14.17 -6.72
CA ARG A 40 -11.09 -13.34 -6.30
C ARG A 40 -10.88 -12.15 -7.23
N ASN A 41 -10.90 -12.36 -8.54
CA ASN A 41 -10.75 -11.30 -9.53
C ASN A 41 -11.80 -10.20 -9.39
N VAL A 42 -13.07 -10.55 -9.12
CA VAL A 42 -14.13 -9.54 -8.87
C VAL A 42 -13.82 -8.67 -7.64
N ALA A 43 -13.20 -9.23 -6.60
CA ALA A 43 -12.79 -8.45 -5.44
C ALA A 43 -11.58 -7.56 -5.75
N TYR A 44 -10.59 -8.09 -6.45
CA TYR A 44 -9.40 -7.32 -6.83
C TYR A 44 -9.70 -6.20 -7.82
N GLU A 45 -10.61 -6.39 -8.77
CA GLU A 45 -11.08 -5.33 -9.68
C GLU A 45 -11.71 -4.14 -8.94
N ARG A 46 -12.17 -4.35 -7.70
CA ARG A 46 -12.69 -3.30 -6.80
C ARG A 46 -11.65 -2.76 -5.82
N GLY A 47 -10.41 -3.24 -5.88
CA GLY A 47 -9.35 -2.86 -4.94
C GLY A 47 -9.44 -3.54 -3.58
N HIS A 48 -10.32 -4.53 -3.41
CA HIS A 48 -10.52 -5.26 -2.15
C HIS A 48 -9.49 -6.38 -1.94
N TRP A 49 -8.23 -6.08 -2.27
CA TRP A 49 -7.12 -6.99 -2.04
C TRP A 49 -6.88 -7.29 -0.55
N PRO A 50 -7.10 -6.38 0.43
CA PRO A 50 -6.87 -6.72 1.84
C PRO A 50 -7.80 -7.83 2.31
N GLN A 51 -9.07 -7.81 1.90
CA GLN A 51 -10.05 -8.82 2.26
C GLN A 51 -9.71 -10.18 1.65
N MET A 52 -9.20 -10.21 0.42
CA MET A 52 -8.78 -11.45 -0.23
C MET A 52 -7.50 -11.99 0.40
N LEU A 53 -6.53 -11.13 0.68
CA LEU A 53 -5.29 -11.52 1.34
C LEU A 53 -5.55 -12.02 2.76
N GLN A 54 -6.40 -11.34 3.54
CA GLN A 54 -6.79 -11.75 4.90
C GLN A 54 -7.33 -13.18 4.91
N ARG A 55 -8.27 -13.48 4.01
CA ARG A 55 -8.86 -14.81 3.86
C ARG A 55 -7.82 -15.84 3.46
N HIS A 56 -6.98 -15.49 2.50
CA HIS A 56 -5.93 -16.39 2.02
C HIS A 56 -4.93 -16.73 3.11
N LEU A 57 -4.43 -15.73 3.85
CA LEU A 57 -3.52 -15.92 4.98
C LEU A 57 -4.10 -16.89 6.02
N GLN A 58 -5.38 -16.76 6.36
CA GLN A 58 -6.04 -17.67 7.30
C GLN A 58 -6.10 -19.11 6.77
N GLU A 59 -6.36 -19.31 5.48
CA GLU A 59 -6.41 -20.64 4.86
C GLU A 59 -5.02 -21.26 4.66
N MET A 60 -3.96 -20.45 4.50
CA MET A 60 -2.59 -20.94 4.36
C MET A 60 -2.13 -21.79 5.56
N ARG A 61 -2.80 -21.70 6.71
CA ARG A 61 -2.60 -22.61 7.85
C ARG A 61 -2.85 -24.09 7.50
N ASN A 62 -3.53 -24.37 6.39
CA ASN A 62 -3.88 -25.69 5.91
C ASN A 62 -2.99 -26.13 4.73
N ASN A 63 -2.07 -25.27 4.27
CA ASN A 63 -1.21 -25.58 3.13
C ASN A 63 -0.34 -26.81 3.41
N ARG A 64 -0.18 -27.63 2.37
CA ARG A 64 0.62 -28.86 2.37
C ARG A 64 1.63 -28.81 1.21
N PRO A 65 2.83 -29.41 1.36
CA PRO A 65 3.33 -30.09 2.56
C PRO A 65 3.75 -29.13 3.68
N ILE A 66 3.99 -27.85 3.36
CA ILE A 66 4.46 -26.84 4.29
C ILE A 66 3.30 -25.94 4.73
N ARG A 67 2.98 -26.00 6.02
CA ARG A 67 2.00 -25.11 6.65
C ARG A 67 2.44 -23.65 6.50
N TYR A 68 1.52 -22.76 6.13
CA TYR A 68 1.80 -21.35 5.83
C TYR A 68 2.77 -21.11 4.64
N GLY A 69 3.09 -22.15 3.87
CA GLY A 69 3.89 -22.01 2.65
C GLY A 69 3.15 -21.23 1.56
N LEU A 70 3.90 -20.49 0.74
CA LEU A 70 3.34 -19.79 -0.43
C LEU A 70 2.86 -20.80 -1.47
N ASP A 71 1.55 -20.87 -1.68
CA ASP A 71 0.94 -21.70 -2.72
C ASP A 71 0.87 -20.99 -4.08
N GLY A 72 0.47 -21.74 -5.11
CA GLY A 72 0.33 -21.19 -6.47
C GLY A 72 -0.72 -20.08 -6.59
N PHE A 73 -1.72 -20.02 -5.70
CA PHE A 73 -2.76 -18.99 -5.75
C PHE A 73 -2.23 -17.64 -5.26
N ILE A 74 -1.59 -17.62 -4.08
CA ILE A 74 -1.01 -16.38 -3.58
C ILE A 74 0.13 -15.90 -4.47
N ILE A 75 0.99 -16.81 -4.96
CA ILE A 75 2.05 -16.44 -5.90
C ILE A 75 1.44 -15.85 -7.19
N GLY A 76 0.36 -16.44 -7.70
CA GLY A 76 -0.39 -15.91 -8.83
C GLY A 76 -0.89 -14.50 -8.58
N ASP A 77 -1.59 -14.28 -7.47
CA ASP A 77 -2.17 -12.96 -7.13
C ASP A 77 -1.09 -11.90 -6.91
N LEU A 78 0.03 -12.25 -6.27
CA LEU A 78 1.17 -11.36 -6.09
C LEU A 78 1.78 -10.94 -7.43
N LYS A 79 1.88 -11.85 -8.40
CA LYS A 79 2.34 -11.54 -9.76
C LYS A 79 1.36 -10.62 -10.49
N VAL A 80 0.05 -10.82 -10.31
CA VAL A 80 -0.97 -9.94 -10.90
C VAL A 80 -0.90 -8.55 -10.27
N ALA A 81 -0.81 -8.45 -8.95
CA ALA A 81 -0.67 -7.18 -8.23
C ALA A 81 0.59 -6.42 -8.64
N TYR A 82 1.71 -7.12 -8.80
CA TYR A 82 2.94 -6.58 -9.35
C TYR A 82 2.71 -5.95 -10.72
N GLY A 83 2.09 -6.69 -11.64
CA GLY A 83 1.79 -6.22 -12.99
C GLY A 83 0.83 -5.03 -13.00
N ALA A 84 -0.21 -5.09 -12.18
CA ALA A 84 -1.21 -4.03 -12.05
C ALA A 84 -0.59 -2.72 -11.52
N ASP A 85 0.23 -2.79 -10.48
CA ASP A 85 0.95 -1.63 -9.95
C ASP A 85 1.93 -1.05 -10.98
N LEU A 86 2.66 -1.89 -11.72
CA LEU A 86 3.55 -1.43 -12.80
C LEU A 86 2.77 -0.69 -13.91
N LEU A 87 1.57 -1.14 -14.23
CA LEU A 87 0.70 -0.45 -15.19
C LEU A 87 0.21 0.89 -14.66
N MET A 88 -0.15 0.97 -13.37
CA MET A 88 -0.53 2.23 -12.72
C MET A 88 0.66 3.20 -12.60
N LEU A 89 1.89 2.68 -12.45
CA LEU A 89 3.11 3.48 -12.47
C LEU A 89 3.30 4.17 -13.84
N ARG A 90 3.03 3.42 -14.92
CA ARG A 90 3.13 3.91 -16.31
C ARG A 90 1.96 4.82 -16.70
N ASN A 91 0.76 4.52 -16.21
CA ASN A 91 -0.44 5.30 -16.44
C ASN A 91 -1.19 5.55 -15.12
N PRO A 92 -0.91 6.67 -14.43
CA PRO A 92 -1.53 6.98 -13.15
C PRO A 92 -3.06 7.17 -13.20
N LYS A 93 -3.64 7.34 -14.39
CA LYS A 93 -5.09 7.50 -14.59
C LYS A 93 -5.82 6.16 -14.82
N LEU A 94 -5.08 5.04 -14.84
CA LEU A 94 -5.66 3.73 -15.04
C LEU A 94 -6.55 3.37 -13.83
N ASN A 95 -7.81 3.03 -14.10
CA ASN A 95 -8.73 2.62 -13.04
C ASN A 95 -8.36 1.23 -12.50
N THR A 96 -8.85 0.92 -11.31
CA THR A 96 -8.53 -0.32 -10.57
C THR A 96 -8.87 -1.59 -11.33
N ALA A 97 -10.03 -1.65 -11.97
CA ALA A 97 -10.49 -2.84 -12.67
C ALA A 97 -9.62 -3.14 -13.90
N ASP A 98 -9.33 -2.12 -14.70
CA ASP A 98 -8.48 -2.27 -15.88
C ASP A 98 -7.03 -2.58 -15.49
N ALA A 99 -6.52 -1.95 -14.43
CA ALA A 99 -5.21 -2.27 -13.87
C ALA A 99 -5.11 -3.75 -13.47
N TRP A 100 -6.12 -4.30 -12.80
CA TRP A 100 -6.13 -5.72 -12.44
C TRP A 100 -6.22 -6.64 -13.66
N ARG A 101 -7.17 -6.38 -14.57
CA ARG A 101 -7.39 -7.23 -15.77
C ARG A 101 -6.18 -7.27 -16.69
N LEU A 102 -5.53 -6.12 -16.90
CA LEU A 102 -4.27 -6.04 -17.65
C LEU A 102 -3.11 -6.62 -16.83
N GLY A 103 -3.13 -6.43 -15.52
CA GLY A 103 -2.19 -7.03 -14.57
C GLY A 103 -2.15 -8.55 -14.66
N ILE A 104 -3.26 -9.23 -14.98
CA ILE A 104 -3.27 -10.69 -15.21
C ILE A 104 -2.30 -11.07 -16.35
N LYS A 105 -2.32 -10.30 -17.43
CA LYS A 105 -1.44 -10.52 -18.58
C LYS A 105 0.02 -10.21 -18.25
N GLU A 106 0.27 -9.12 -17.51
CA GLU A 106 1.63 -8.76 -17.07
C GLU A 106 2.20 -9.78 -16.07
N GLY A 107 1.40 -10.21 -15.09
CA GLY A 107 1.80 -11.22 -14.11
C GLY A 107 2.11 -12.57 -14.74
N ALA A 108 1.41 -12.96 -15.82
CA ALA A 108 1.70 -14.19 -16.57
C ALA A 108 3.06 -14.19 -17.28
N LYS A 109 3.66 -13.02 -17.50
CA LYS A 109 5.04 -12.89 -18.03
C LYS A 109 6.08 -13.23 -16.97
N ILE A 110 5.74 -13.10 -15.68
CA ILE A 110 6.64 -13.39 -14.56
C ILE A 110 6.79 -14.90 -14.41
N LYS A 111 7.90 -15.45 -14.93
CA LYS A 111 8.15 -16.89 -14.91
C LYS A 111 8.74 -17.36 -13.59
N SER A 112 9.49 -16.50 -12.91
CA SER A 112 10.20 -16.81 -11.68
C SER A 112 9.98 -15.73 -10.62
N THR A 113 9.92 -16.10 -9.34
CA THR A 113 9.74 -15.15 -8.24
C THR A 113 10.94 -14.23 -8.06
N GLU A 114 12.12 -14.61 -8.53
CA GLU A 114 13.34 -13.80 -8.56
C GLU A 114 13.15 -12.52 -9.38
N GLN A 115 12.30 -12.55 -10.41
CA GLN A 115 12.00 -11.36 -11.20
C GLN A 115 11.22 -10.31 -10.39
N MET A 116 10.57 -10.72 -9.29
CA MET A 116 9.88 -9.82 -8.38
C MET A 116 10.80 -9.19 -7.33
N ALA A 117 12.06 -9.65 -7.25
CA ALA A 117 13.07 -9.17 -6.31
C ALA A 117 13.98 -8.07 -6.86
N ILE A 118 13.81 -7.68 -8.12
CA ILE A 118 14.59 -6.58 -8.71
C ILE A 118 14.12 -5.26 -8.09
N GLU A 119 15.03 -4.28 -7.90
CA GLU A 119 14.66 -2.93 -7.46
C GLU A 119 13.59 -2.34 -8.38
N GLN A 120 12.57 -1.73 -7.77
CA GLN A 120 11.38 -1.26 -8.47
C GLN A 120 10.87 0.05 -7.91
N GLU A 121 10.19 0.81 -8.76
CA GLU A 121 9.35 1.93 -8.32
C GLU A 121 7.92 1.44 -8.09
N LEU A 122 7.34 1.89 -6.98
CA LEU A 122 5.94 1.69 -6.58
C LEU A 122 5.07 2.80 -7.17
N SER A 123 3.85 2.46 -7.61
CA SER A 123 2.98 3.45 -8.22
C SER A 123 2.34 4.45 -7.25
N GLY A 124 2.26 4.11 -5.96
CA GLY A 124 1.43 4.81 -4.97
C GLY A 124 -0.08 4.52 -5.09
N GLY A 125 -0.48 3.69 -6.06
CA GLY A 125 -1.87 3.32 -6.35
C GLY A 125 -2.44 2.21 -5.45
N VAL A 126 -3.68 1.82 -5.75
CA VAL A 126 -4.46 0.87 -4.93
C VAL A 126 -3.78 -0.49 -4.73
N PHE A 127 -2.96 -0.95 -5.68
CA PHE A 127 -2.23 -2.22 -5.60
C PHE A 127 -0.82 -2.09 -5.04
N THR A 128 -0.33 -0.86 -4.79
CA THR A 128 1.00 -0.64 -4.20
C THR A 128 1.21 -1.39 -2.88
N PRO A 129 0.26 -1.38 -1.91
CA PRO A 129 0.52 -2.09 -0.67
C PRO A 129 0.53 -3.62 -0.86
N PHE A 130 -0.20 -4.14 -1.83
CA PHE A 130 -0.18 -5.58 -2.14
C PHE A 130 1.14 -5.99 -2.82
N LYS A 131 1.65 -5.14 -3.73
CA LYS A 131 3.00 -5.31 -4.31
C LYS A 131 4.09 -5.20 -3.24
N ALA A 132 3.99 -4.23 -2.34
CA ALA A 132 4.92 -4.05 -1.22
C ALA A 132 4.96 -5.31 -0.32
N PHE A 133 3.79 -5.85 0.01
CA PHE A 133 3.70 -7.13 0.72
C PHE A 133 4.35 -8.30 -0.07
N GLY A 134 4.11 -8.38 -1.38
CA GLY A 134 4.78 -9.37 -2.23
C GLY A 134 6.30 -9.22 -2.25
N HIS A 135 6.80 -7.99 -2.25
CA HIS A 135 8.21 -7.69 -2.21
C HIS A 135 8.84 -8.01 -0.85
N TRP A 136 8.10 -7.85 0.26
CA TRP A 136 8.57 -8.32 1.57
C TRP A 136 8.77 -9.84 1.61
N LEU A 137 7.85 -10.59 1.00
CA LEU A 137 7.92 -12.06 0.93
C LEU A 137 9.02 -12.59 -0.01
N LEU A 138 9.20 -11.94 -1.16
CA LEU A 138 9.96 -12.50 -2.29
C LEU A 138 11.15 -11.64 -2.73
N GLY A 139 11.26 -10.41 -2.22
CA GLY A 139 12.18 -9.37 -2.68
C GLY A 139 13.57 -9.42 -2.07
N LYS A 140 13.84 -10.34 -1.14
CA LYS A 140 15.17 -10.58 -0.57
C LYS A 140 15.84 -9.34 0.07
N GLY A 141 15.03 -8.42 0.60
CA GLY A 141 15.53 -7.22 1.28
C GLY A 141 15.97 -6.10 0.34
N GLU A 142 15.82 -6.27 -0.97
CA GLU A 142 16.18 -5.24 -1.96
C GLU A 142 15.33 -3.99 -1.77
N ALA A 143 15.95 -2.83 -1.99
CA ALA A 143 15.25 -1.57 -1.84
C ALA A 143 14.27 -1.34 -3.00
N VAL A 144 13.21 -0.60 -2.71
CA VAL A 144 12.28 -0.07 -3.72
C VAL A 144 12.18 1.43 -3.56
N SER A 145 11.56 2.10 -4.53
CA SER A 145 11.31 3.54 -4.46
C SER A 145 9.84 3.88 -4.65
N VAL A 146 9.43 5.03 -4.13
CA VAL A 146 8.15 5.66 -4.46
C VAL A 146 8.35 7.16 -4.55
N ARG A 147 7.77 7.80 -5.56
CA ARG A 147 7.79 9.26 -5.63
C ARG A 147 6.82 9.85 -4.62
N LEU A 148 7.26 10.90 -3.92
CA LEU A 148 6.48 11.59 -2.88
C LEU A 148 5.14 12.08 -3.42
N ASP A 149 5.11 12.62 -4.64
CA ASP A 149 3.91 13.11 -5.31
C ASP A 149 2.92 12.02 -5.73
N ARG A 150 3.33 10.75 -5.68
CA ARG A 150 2.49 9.59 -5.98
C ARG A 150 1.87 8.94 -4.76
N THR A 151 2.37 9.25 -3.56
CA THR A 151 1.86 8.66 -2.31
C THR A 151 0.43 9.09 -1.96
N GLY A 152 -0.03 10.20 -2.55
CA GLY A 152 -1.32 10.82 -2.24
C GLY A 152 -1.31 11.60 -0.92
N ILE A 153 -0.16 11.79 -0.28
CA ILE A 153 -0.06 12.69 0.87
C ILE A 153 -0.11 14.15 0.43
N SER A 154 -0.63 15.02 1.29
CA SER A 154 -0.77 16.45 1.05
C SER A 154 -0.33 17.20 2.31
N PRO A 155 1.00 17.31 2.53
CA PRO A 155 1.55 17.99 3.69
C PRO A 155 1.17 19.46 3.63
N ALA A 156 0.65 19.98 4.73
CA ALA A 156 0.30 21.37 4.87
C ALA A 156 0.69 21.84 6.28
N PRO A 157 1.10 23.11 6.47
CA PRO A 157 1.53 23.58 7.77
C PRO A 157 0.54 23.28 8.89
N ASN A 158 -0.76 23.50 8.68
CA ASN A 158 -1.81 23.19 9.66
C ASN A 158 -1.90 21.71 10.09
N LYS A 159 -1.30 20.77 9.37
CA LYS A 159 -1.19 19.34 9.72
C LYS A 159 0.11 19.01 10.48
N MET A 160 0.97 20.00 10.71
CA MET A 160 2.30 19.87 11.29
C MET A 160 2.45 20.92 12.42
N PRO A 161 2.06 20.57 13.66
CA PRO A 161 2.03 21.50 14.79
C PRO A 161 3.35 22.24 15.01
N ASP A 162 4.49 21.54 14.90
CA ASP A 162 5.82 22.13 15.10
C ASP A 162 6.13 23.20 14.03
N LEU A 163 5.77 22.94 12.77
CA LEU A 163 5.93 23.94 11.71
C LEU A 163 5.02 25.15 11.95
N MET A 164 3.76 24.93 12.33
CA MET A 164 2.84 26.03 12.62
C MET A 164 3.27 26.87 13.81
N ALA A 165 3.84 26.24 14.84
CA ALA A 165 4.39 26.97 15.98
C ALA A 165 5.48 27.94 15.50
N ILE A 166 6.43 27.47 14.70
CA ILE A 166 7.51 28.31 14.18
C ILE A 166 6.97 29.44 13.29
N ILE A 167 6.01 29.14 12.41
CA ILE A 167 5.34 30.14 11.57
C ILE A 167 4.68 31.22 12.44
N ASN A 168 3.95 30.81 13.48
CA ASN A 168 3.22 31.72 14.36
C ASN A 168 4.15 32.59 15.23
N THR A 169 5.33 32.08 15.61
CA THR A 169 6.30 32.80 16.44
C THR A 169 7.36 33.55 15.64
N ALA A 170 7.39 33.43 14.30
CA ALA A 170 8.36 34.13 13.47
C ALA A 170 8.27 35.65 13.69
N GLY A 171 9.42 36.31 13.92
CA GLY A 171 9.50 37.76 14.05
C GLY A 171 9.22 38.47 12.73
N VAL A 172 8.96 39.79 12.78
CA VAL A 172 8.87 40.63 11.57
C VAL A 172 10.17 40.51 10.77
N GLY A 173 10.06 40.34 9.46
CA GLY A 173 11.19 40.05 8.57
C GLY A 173 11.13 38.63 8.02
N ARG A 174 12.31 38.08 7.69
CA ARG A 174 12.46 36.75 7.08
C ARG A 174 13.06 35.76 8.07
N THR A 175 12.48 34.58 8.15
CA THR A 175 12.96 33.47 8.98
C THR A 175 13.10 32.22 8.12
N THR A 176 14.33 31.71 7.98
CA THR A 176 14.59 30.43 7.27
C THR A 176 14.17 29.25 8.13
N ILE A 177 13.55 28.26 7.50
CA ILE A 177 13.10 27.01 8.11
C ILE A 177 13.90 25.84 7.54
N ASN A 178 14.40 24.99 8.42
CA ASN A 178 14.92 23.66 8.11
C ASN A 178 14.61 22.72 9.27
N LEU A 179 13.53 21.95 9.16
CA LEU A 179 12.97 21.16 10.26
C LEU A 179 12.65 19.74 9.79
N ASN A 180 12.87 18.76 10.65
CA ASN A 180 12.37 17.40 10.47
C ASN A 180 11.14 17.19 11.36
N VAL A 181 10.06 16.66 10.79
CA VAL A 181 8.83 16.36 11.53
C VAL A 181 8.35 14.93 11.27
N PRO A 182 7.79 14.24 12.29
CA PRO A 182 7.05 13.02 12.05
C PRO A 182 5.74 13.36 11.31
N TYR A 183 5.34 12.51 10.37
CA TYR A 183 4.13 12.68 9.59
C TYR A 183 3.37 11.37 9.45
N SER A 184 2.14 11.34 9.95
CA SER A 184 1.26 10.21 9.71
C SER A 184 0.61 10.33 8.34
N THR A 185 0.95 9.43 7.42
CA THR A 185 0.38 9.41 6.06
C THR A 185 -1.13 9.11 6.07
N ALA A 186 -1.65 8.54 7.17
CA ALA A 186 -3.06 8.27 7.42
C ALA A 186 -3.96 9.51 7.35
N GLN A 187 -3.39 10.68 7.59
CA GLN A 187 -4.12 11.95 7.55
C GLN A 187 -4.58 12.33 6.14
N ASP A 188 -3.96 11.75 5.10
CA ASP A 188 -4.22 12.09 3.70
C ASP A 188 -4.59 10.87 2.84
N SER A 189 -3.88 9.76 3.03
CA SER A 189 -3.93 8.62 2.12
C SER A 189 -3.97 7.32 2.90
N ASN A 190 -5.13 6.66 2.87
CA ASN A 190 -5.27 5.31 3.44
C ASN A 190 -4.38 4.29 2.72
N ILE A 191 -4.04 4.52 1.44
CA ILE A 191 -3.10 3.66 0.71
C ILE A 191 -1.69 3.84 1.26
N ALA A 192 -1.18 5.07 1.33
CA ALA A 192 0.13 5.37 1.92
C ALA A 192 0.25 4.86 3.35
N ARG A 193 -0.81 5.01 4.15
CA ARG A 193 -0.86 4.48 5.51
C ARG A 193 -0.52 2.98 5.59
N ILE A 194 -1.00 2.19 4.64
CA ILE A 194 -0.84 0.74 4.69
C ILE A 194 0.60 0.31 4.40
N TYR A 195 1.35 1.04 3.56
CA TYR A 195 2.71 0.62 3.19
C TYR A 195 3.84 1.52 3.71
N LEU A 196 3.56 2.77 4.06
CA LEU A 196 4.53 3.72 4.65
C LEU A 196 4.25 4.03 6.13
N GLY A 197 2.99 3.90 6.58
CA GLY A 197 2.63 4.23 7.96
C GLY A 197 2.98 5.67 8.34
N ASN A 198 3.86 5.83 9.33
CA ASN A 198 4.37 7.13 9.76
C ASN A 198 5.77 7.33 9.19
N ILE A 199 5.98 8.44 8.48
CA ILE A 199 7.26 8.79 7.85
C ILE A 199 7.87 10.01 8.52
N THR A 200 9.12 10.31 8.20
CA THR A 200 9.78 11.57 8.59
C THR A 200 9.87 12.49 7.39
N LEU A 201 9.37 13.72 7.53
CA LEU A 201 9.46 14.76 6.51
C LEU A 201 10.56 15.76 6.87
N GLN A 202 11.35 16.18 5.89
CA GLN A 202 12.23 17.34 5.97
C GLN A 202 11.55 18.52 5.27
N ILE A 203 11.43 19.62 5.99
CA ILE A 203 10.82 20.86 5.53
C ILE A 203 11.90 21.91 5.38
N LYS A 204 11.99 22.55 4.22
CA LYS A 204 12.87 23.70 3.97
C LYS A 204 12.07 24.85 3.39
N GLY A 205 12.25 26.06 3.89
CA GLY A 205 11.49 27.21 3.38
C GLY A 205 11.81 28.52 4.08
N GLU A 206 10.99 29.51 3.83
CA GLU A 206 11.09 30.84 4.44
C GLU A 206 9.72 31.32 4.91
N VAL A 207 9.68 31.89 6.11
CA VAL A 207 8.55 32.65 6.63
C VAL A 207 8.86 34.13 6.51
N ILE A 208 7.96 34.88 5.87
CA ILE A 208 8.01 36.34 5.78
C ILE A 208 6.86 36.90 6.61
N ARG A 209 7.17 37.61 7.68
CA ARG A 209 6.18 38.40 8.44
C ARG A 209 6.36 39.87 8.14
N TYR A 210 5.32 40.50 7.63
CA TYR A 210 5.32 41.92 7.29
C TYR A 210 4.97 42.78 8.50
N THR A 211 5.38 44.05 8.47
CA THR A 211 5.03 45.04 9.50
C THR A 211 3.52 45.30 9.60
N SER A 212 2.78 45.02 8.53
CA SER A 212 1.31 45.04 8.48
C SER A 212 0.65 43.92 9.32
N GLY A 213 1.43 42.94 9.80
CA GLY A 213 0.93 41.78 10.52
C GLY A 213 0.58 40.59 9.62
N SER A 214 0.57 40.75 8.29
CA SER A 214 0.40 39.63 7.36
C SER A 214 1.63 38.72 7.38
N LEU A 215 1.42 37.44 7.09
CA LEU A 215 2.44 36.41 7.09
C LEU A 215 2.31 35.52 5.85
N ARG A 216 3.46 35.13 5.30
CA ARG A 216 3.58 34.18 4.21
C ARG A 216 4.66 33.16 4.52
N PHE A 217 4.42 31.91 4.20
CA PHE A 217 5.39 30.83 4.23
C PHE A 217 5.40 30.14 2.87
N ASP A 218 6.60 29.92 2.33
CA ASP A 218 6.83 29.10 1.13
C ASP A 218 8.01 28.17 1.37
N GLY A 219 7.87 26.91 0.97
CA GLY A 219 8.91 25.91 1.14
C GLY A 219 8.70 24.66 0.29
N THR A 220 9.58 23.69 0.52
CA THR A 220 9.48 22.34 -0.01
C THR A 220 9.52 21.33 1.11
N VAL A 221 8.91 20.18 0.83
CA VAL A 221 8.93 19.00 1.68
C VAL A 221 9.59 17.86 0.93
N ARG A 222 10.56 17.22 1.59
CA ARG A 222 11.11 15.92 1.20
C ARG A 222 10.76 14.89 2.26
N ALA A 223 10.77 13.62 1.91
CA ALA A 223 10.64 12.55 2.89
C ALA A 223 11.95 11.77 2.99
N TYR A 224 12.27 11.29 4.19
CA TYR A 224 13.34 10.32 4.37
C TYR A 224 12.89 8.94 3.87
N SER A 225 13.85 8.06 3.55
CA SER A 225 13.54 6.65 3.34
C SER A 225 12.86 6.05 4.56
N ASP A 226 11.95 5.11 4.32
CA ASP A 226 11.23 4.39 5.36
C ASP A 226 11.56 2.90 5.33
N ARG A 227 11.45 2.22 6.47
CA ARG A 227 11.63 0.77 6.55
C ARG A 227 10.27 0.09 6.46
N TYR A 228 10.09 -0.71 5.40
CA TYR A 228 8.91 -1.56 5.29
C TYR A 228 9.04 -2.80 6.18
N ASP A 229 8.19 -2.88 7.19
CA ASP A 229 7.97 -4.08 8.01
C ASP A 229 6.48 -4.44 7.98
N ALA A 230 6.13 -5.54 7.28
CA ALA A 230 4.75 -6.00 7.20
C ALA A 230 4.17 -6.41 8.57
N ASN A 231 5.02 -6.69 9.56
CA ASN A 231 4.60 -7.04 10.91
C ASN A 231 4.29 -5.81 11.78
N ALA A 232 4.58 -4.58 11.33
CA ALA A 232 4.31 -3.35 12.08
C ALA A 232 2.80 -3.00 12.13
N SER A 233 2.42 -2.15 13.10
CA SER A 233 1.03 -1.88 13.48
C SER A 233 0.18 -1.19 12.40
N SER A 234 0.79 -0.39 11.52
CA SER A 234 0.08 0.32 10.44
C SER A 234 -0.48 -0.61 9.37
N HIS A 235 0.24 -1.68 9.04
CA HIS A 235 -0.12 -2.68 8.04
C HIS A 235 -1.20 -3.63 8.57
N ARG A 236 -1.17 -3.92 9.88
CA ARG A 236 -2.15 -4.76 10.58
C ARG A 236 -3.53 -4.15 10.71
N ALA A 237 -3.66 -2.84 10.69
CA ALA A 237 -4.96 -2.18 10.80
C ALA A 237 -5.93 -2.56 9.65
N ALA A 238 -5.42 -3.15 8.57
CA ALA A 238 -6.24 -3.72 7.50
C ALA A 238 -6.68 -5.19 7.76
N PHE A 239 -6.21 -5.82 8.84
CA PHE A 239 -6.35 -7.24 9.14
C PHE A 239 -6.91 -7.49 10.55
N ASP A 240 -7.64 -8.60 10.69
CA ASP A 240 -8.02 -9.10 12.01
C ASP A 240 -6.83 -9.78 12.74
N GLU A 241 -7.04 -10.12 14.02
CA GLU A 241 -6.03 -10.76 14.86
C GLU A 241 -5.56 -12.12 14.32
N LYS A 242 -6.49 -12.89 13.75
CA LYS A 242 -6.18 -14.22 13.19
C LYS A 242 -5.29 -14.11 11.96
N ALA A 243 -5.58 -13.17 11.07
CA ALA A 243 -4.77 -12.88 9.90
C ALA A 243 -3.43 -12.27 10.28
N THR A 244 -3.38 -11.44 11.34
CA THR A 244 -2.13 -10.95 11.91
C THR A 244 -1.21 -12.08 12.38
N THR A 245 -1.78 -13.11 13.01
CA THR A 245 -1.03 -14.30 13.44
C THR A 245 -0.56 -15.12 12.23
N ALA A 246 -1.44 -15.33 11.24
CA ALA A 246 -1.08 -16.03 10.02
C ALA A 246 0.01 -15.31 9.21
N LEU A 247 -0.05 -13.98 9.13
CA LEU A 247 0.93 -13.13 8.47
C LEU A 247 2.35 -13.37 9.00
N ARG A 248 2.50 -13.41 10.33
CA ARG A 248 3.79 -13.70 10.98
C ARG A 248 4.33 -15.08 10.58
N GLU A 249 3.47 -16.10 10.57
CA GLU A 249 3.88 -17.45 10.18
C GLU A 249 4.25 -17.55 8.70
N VAL A 250 3.49 -16.89 7.82
CA VAL A 250 3.81 -16.82 6.38
C VAL A 250 5.15 -16.14 6.17
N GLY A 251 5.41 -15.02 6.84
CA GLY A 251 6.70 -14.34 6.78
C GLY A 251 7.86 -15.23 7.25
N ARG A 252 7.68 -15.94 8.37
CA ARG A 252 8.67 -16.89 8.91
C ARG A 252 8.97 -18.02 7.93
N VAL A 253 7.93 -18.62 7.34
CA VAL A 253 8.08 -19.74 6.39
C VAL A 253 8.68 -19.29 5.07
N ALA A 254 8.29 -18.12 4.57
CA ALA A 254 8.83 -17.51 3.36
C ALA A 254 10.24 -16.94 3.54
N ARG A 255 10.74 -16.83 4.78
CA ARG A 255 11.99 -16.11 5.13
C ARG A 255 11.94 -14.67 4.63
N ALA A 256 10.80 -14.03 4.81
CA ALA A 256 10.55 -12.66 4.40
C ALA A 256 11.57 -11.70 5.02
N GLN A 257 11.90 -10.65 4.30
CA GLN A 257 12.89 -9.66 4.71
C GLN A 257 12.31 -8.27 4.59
N ASP A 258 12.45 -7.51 5.67
CA ASP A 258 12.18 -6.07 5.67
C ASP A 258 13.13 -5.38 4.69
N TYR A 259 12.67 -4.29 4.10
CA TYR A 259 13.42 -3.58 3.06
C TYR A 259 13.20 -2.06 3.14
N GLU A 260 14.07 -1.32 2.45
CA GLU A 260 13.99 0.14 2.37
C GLU A 260 12.99 0.57 1.28
N ILE A 261 12.10 1.51 1.62
CA ILE A 261 11.34 2.30 0.65
C ILE A 261 11.96 3.68 0.57
N ARG A 262 12.65 3.95 -0.55
CA ARG A 262 13.21 5.26 -0.88
C ARG A 262 12.08 6.19 -1.34
N ILE A 263 11.79 7.22 -0.55
CA ILE A 263 10.78 8.21 -0.91
C ILE A 263 11.48 9.36 -1.65
N THR A 264 11.25 9.46 -2.96
CA THR A 264 11.99 10.38 -3.85
C THR A 264 11.16 11.59 -4.25
N GLY A 265 11.84 12.66 -4.68
CA GLY A 265 11.18 13.90 -5.09
C GLY A 265 10.80 14.81 -3.93
N GLU A 266 10.08 15.88 -4.25
CA GLU A 266 9.69 16.93 -3.31
C GLU A 266 8.29 17.44 -3.62
N LEU A 267 7.62 18.01 -2.60
CA LEU A 267 6.34 18.70 -2.76
C LEU A 267 6.48 20.17 -2.34
N PRO A 268 5.93 21.13 -3.10
CA PRO A 268 5.85 22.51 -2.64
C PRO A 268 4.82 22.60 -1.50
N ILE A 269 5.13 23.40 -0.49
CA ILE A 269 4.19 23.73 0.59
C ILE A 269 4.16 25.23 0.80
N SER A 270 2.97 25.77 1.04
CA SER A 270 2.80 27.20 1.29
C SER A 270 1.66 27.45 2.27
N PHE A 271 1.71 28.62 2.91
CA PHE A 271 0.69 29.09 3.83
C PHE A 271 0.70 30.62 3.88
N SER A 272 -0.46 31.24 4.01
CA SER A 272 -0.58 32.69 4.17
C SER A 272 -1.69 33.05 5.16
N ARG A 273 -1.50 34.17 5.86
CA ARG A 273 -2.46 34.76 6.79
C ARG A 273 -2.38 36.28 6.80
#